data_AF-W4QBM5-F1
#
_entry.id   AF-W4QBM5-F1
#
_cell.length_a   1.000
_cell.length_b   1.000
_cell.length_c   1.000
_cell.angle_alpha   90.00
_cell.angle_beta   90.00
_cell.angle_gamma   90.00
#
_symmetry.space_group_name_H-M   'P 1'
#
loop_
_entity.id
_entity.type
_entity.pdbx_description
1 polymer ?
#
loop_
_entity_poly.entity_id
_entity_poly.type
_entity_poly.pdbx_seq_one_letter_code
_entity_poly.pdbx_strand_id
1 'polypeptide(L)'
;MLEFVQNHEEMFIIAYCFILLWINIDYLREHKQIKEGLKGIQSEDELDLNPHSFSIFVLIFTFNFFRRWFIYIIAVLVTESLVVAIITCILFIISLYDCLFHNRLEKVKTSKIALYLAIIDTVLIAVFVCYLFI
;
A
#
# COMPACT_ATOMS: atom_id res chain seq x y z
N MET A 1 13.56 -27.27 -2.27
CA MET A 1 12.99 -25.93 -2.57
C MET A 1 12.07 -25.48 -1.45
N LEU A 2 11.09 -26.30 -1.03
CA LEU A 2 10.21 -26.00 0.11
C LEU A 2 10.95 -25.86 1.46
N GLU A 3 11.93 -26.73 1.73
CA GLU A 3 12.76 -26.69 2.97
C GLU A 3 13.71 -25.48 3.02
N PHE A 4 14.17 -24.97 1.88
CA PHE A 4 15.01 -23.77 1.84
C PHE A 4 14.19 -22.52 2.17
N VAL A 5 12.95 -22.47 1.70
CA VAL A 5 11.98 -21.42 2.03
C VAL A 5 11.68 -21.46 3.52
N GLN A 6 11.36 -22.64 4.08
CA GLN A 6 11.04 -22.79 5.52
C GLN A 6 12.14 -22.32 6.48
N ASN A 7 13.42 -22.49 6.13
CA ASN A 7 14.53 -22.03 6.98
C ASN A 7 14.88 -20.55 6.79
N HIS A 8 14.28 -19.84 5.82
CA HIS A 8 14.59 -18.43 5.51
C HIS A 8 13.34 -17.55 5.35
N GLU A 9 12.17 -18.00 5.84
CA GLU A 9 10.90 -17.27 5.68
C GLU A 9 11.00 -15.84 6.23
N GLU A 10 11.63 -15.68 7.40
CA GLU A 10 11.90 -14.39 8.03
C GLU A 10 12.75 -13.47 7.14
N MET A 11 13.78 -14.01 6.48
CA MET A 11 14.64 -13.25 5.58
C MET A 11 13.87 -12.72 4.36
N PHE A 12 12.96 -13.52 3.80
CA PHE A 12 12.09 -13.09 2.70
C PHE A 12 11.08 -12.02 3.15
N ILE A 13 10.49 -12.18 4.34
CA ILE A 13 9.58 -11.18 4.92
C ILE A 13 10.32 -9.86 5.15
N ILE A 14 11.52 -9.90 5.73
CA ILE A 14 12.36 -8.71 5.97
C ILE A 14 12.71 -8.02 4.64
N ALA A 15 13.15 -8.77 3.63
CA ALA A 15 13.45 -8.22 2.31
C ALA A 15 12.21 -7.55 1.67
N TYR A 16 11.05 -8.21 1.78
CA TYR A 16 9.78 -7.65 1.32
C TYR A 16 9.42 -6.35 2.04
N CYS A 17 9.58 -6.29 3.37
CA CYS A 17 9.36 -5.07 4.15
C CYS A 17 10.27 -3.93 3.71
N PHE A 18 11.55 -4.19 3.41
CA PHE A 18 12.47 -3.16 2.90
C PHE A 18 12.05 -2.64 1.52
N ILE A 19 11.59 -3.51 0.62
CA ILE A 19 11.03 -3.11 -0.67
C ILE A 19 9.81 -2.18 -0.45
N LEU A 20 8.90 -2.54 0.46
CA LEU A 20 7.74 -1.71 0.76
C LEU A 20 8.12 -0.36 1.38
N LEU A 21 9.08 -0.34 2.30
CA LEU A 21 9.60 0.90 2.89
C LEU A 21 10.20 1.80 1.82
N TRP A 22 11.01 1.23 0.92
CA TRP A 22 11.58 1.97 -0.20
C TRP A 22 10.47 2.63 -1.03
N ILE A 23 9.48 1.85 -1.48
CA ILE A 23 8.36 2.33 -2.29
C ILE A 23 7.57 3.42 -1.56
N ASN A 24 7.29 3.24 -0.27
CA ASN A 24 6.52 4.22 0.50
C ASN A 24 7.32 5.51 0.74
N ILE A 25 8.60 5.43 1.09
CA ILE A 25 9.45 6.61 1.27
C ILE A 25 9.60 7.38 -0.04
N ASP A 26 9.78 6.68 -1.15
CA ASP A 26 9.87 7.27 -2.48
C ASP A 26 8.58 8.02 -2.84
N TYR A 27 7.42 7.38 -2.63
CA TYR A 27 6.11 8.02 -2.77
C TYR A 27 5.96 9.26 -1.88
N LEU A 28 6.39 9.20 -0.60
CA LEU A 28 6.31 10.35 0.32
C LEU A 28 7.19 11.51 -0.13
N ARG A 29 8.38 11.22 -0.68
CA ARG A 29 9.32 12.22 -1.22
C ARG A 29 8.76 12.91 -2.46
N GLU A 30 8.17 12.12 -3.36
CA GLU A 30 7.72 12.59 -4.67
C GLU A 30 6.25 13.01 -4.71
N HIS A 31 5.51 12.86 -3.60
CA HIS A 31 4.09 13.15 -3.51
C HIS A 31 3.72 14.55 -4.04
N LYS A 32 4.54 15.58 -3.77
CA LYS A 32 4.29 16.94 -4.29
C LYS A 32 4.36 16.99 -5.82
N GLN A 33 5.40 16.41 -6.41
CA GLN A 33 5.59 16.37 -7.86
C GLN A 33 4.49 15.57 -8.55
N ILE A 34 4.12 14.41 -7.97
CA ILE A 34 3.01 13.58 -8.45
C ILE A 34 1.71 14.38 -8.45
N LYS A 35 1.43 15.11 -7.35
CA LYS A 35 0.21 15.92 -7.21
C LYS A 35 0.18 17.11 -8.16
N GLU A 36 1.33 17.72 -8.45
CA GLU A 36 1.46 18.80 -9.43
C GLU A 36 1.25 18.31 -10.87
N GLY A 37 1.82 17.15 -11.23
CA GLY A 37 1.56 16.51 -12.54
C GLY A 37 0.08 16.19 -12.74
N LEU A 38 -0.59 15.64 -11.72
CA LEU A 38 -2.02 15.35 -11.76
C LEU A 38 -2.89 16.61 -11.91
N LYS A 39 -2.48 17.75 -11.34
CA LYS A 39 -3.21 19.02 -11.53
C LYS A 39 -3.18 19.51 -12.98
N GLY A 40 -2.14 19.16 -13.73
CA GLY A 40 -1.97 19.58 -15.13
C GLY A 40 -2.93 18.90 -16.13
N ILE A 41 -3.49 17.74 -15.79
CA ILE A 41 -4.42 16.98 -16.64
C ILE A 41 -5.80 17.61 -16.54
N GLN A 42 -6.44 18.09 -17.61
CA GLN A 42 -7.72 18.83 -17.49
C GLN A 42 -8.96 17.92 -17.51
N SER A 43 -8.90 16.76 -18.18
CA SER A 43 -10.01 15.81 -18.25
C SER A 43 -9.54 14.36 -18.19
N GLU A 44 -10.42 13.45 -17.75
CA GLU A 44 -10.15 12.00 -17.81
C GLU A 44 -10.02 11.48 -19.26
N ASP A 45 -10.50 12.26 -20.24
CA ASP A 45 -10.39 11.97 -21.67
C ASP A 45 -8.98 12.23 -22.25
N GLU A 46 -8.11 12.94 -21.51
CA GLU A 46 -6.69 13.09 -21.84
C GLU A 46 -5.87 11.84 -21.48
N LEU A 47 -6.47 10.85 -20.82
CA LEU A 47 -5.81 9.59 -20.46
C LEU A 47 -6.02 8.55 -21.55
N ASP A 48 -4.93 8.03 -22.09
CA ASP A 48 -4.94 6.93 -23.07
C ASP A 48 -5.58 5.62 -22.53
N LEU A 49 -5.81 5.55 -21.22
CA LEU A 49 -6.37 4.39 -20.52
C LEU A 49 -7.72 4.75 -19.91
N ASN A 50 -8.78 4.04 -20.31
CA ASN A 50 -10.13 4.21 -19.74
C ASN A 50 -10.13 3.84 -18.23
N PRO A 51 -10.22 4.83 -17.31
CA PRO A 51 -10.12 4.63 -15.85
C PRO A 51 -11.22 3.72 -15.28
N HIS A 52 -12.29 3.52 -16.04
CA HIS A 52 -13.46 2.73 -15.65
C HIS A 52 -13.46 1.30 -16.20
N SER A 53 -12.40 0.89 -16.89
CA SER A 53 -12.26 -0.50 -17.30
C SER A 53 -12.08 -1.42 -16.09
N PHE A 54 -12.76 -2.56 -16.10
CA PHE A 54 -12.60 -3.60 -15.08
C PHE A 54 -11.13 -4.03 -14.93
N SER A 55 -10.37 -4.01 -16.03
CA SER A 55 -8.93 -4.30 -16.03
C SER A 55 -8.10 -3.35 -15.17
N ILE A 56 -8.38 -2.04 -15.21
CA ILE A 56 -7.69 -1.05 -14.35
C ILE A 56 -8.09 -1.26 -12.90
N PHE A 57 -9.36 -1.55 -12.63
CA PHE A 57 -9.81 -1.85 -11.28
C PHE A 57 -9.06 -3.07 -10.69
N VAL A 58 -8.98 -4.16 -11.45
CA VAL A 58 -8.23 -5.37 -11.05
C VAL A 58 -6.75 -5.03 -10.81
N LEU A 59 -6.13 -4.27 -11.70
CA LEU A 59 -4.73 -3.87 -11.55
C LEU A 59 -4.49 -3.05 -10.26
N ILE A 60 -5.36 -2.08 -9.96
CA ILE A 60 -5.26 -1.27 -8.73
C ILE A 60 -5.44 -2.15 -7.49
N PHE A 61 -6.37 -3.10 -7.53
CA PHE A 61 -6.65 -4.02 -6.43
C PHE A 61 -5.45 -4.95 -6.18
N THR A 62 -4.92 -5.57 -7.23
CA THR A 62 -3.73 -6.43 -7.16
C THR A 62 -2.52 -5.66 -6.65
N PHE A 63 -2.30 -4.43 -7.15
CA PHE A 63 -1.20 -3.60 -6.68
C PHE A 63 -1.36 -3.22 -5.20
N ASN A 64 -2.56 -2.85 -4.73
CA ASN A 64 -2.80 -2.57 -3.31
C ASN A 64 -2.68 -3.82 -2.43
N PHE A 65 -3.05 -4.99 -2.95
CA PHE A 65 -2.83 -6.25 -2.25
C PHE A 65 -1.35 -6.47 -1.96
N PHE A 66 -0.49 -6.44 -3.00
CA PHE A 66 0.96 -6.65 -2.82
C PHE A 66 1.68 -5.48 -2.16
N ARG A 67 1.12 -4.26 -2.20
CA ARG A 67 1.78 -3.10 -1.60
C ARG A 67 1.40 -2.89 -0.12
N ARG A 68 0.17 -3.21 0.28
CA ARG A 68 -0.36 -2.88 1.63
C ARG A 68 -1.01 -4.06 2.32
N TRP A 69 -1.96 -4.73 1.68
CA TRP A 69 -2.79 -5.70 2.41
C TRP A 69 -2.03 -6.98 2.74
N PHE A 70 -1.07 -7.37 1.91
CA PHE A 70 -0.27 -8.55 2.17
C PHE A 70 0.58 -8.37 3.44
N ILE A 71 1.15 -7.18 3.68
CA ILE A 71 1.91 -6.93 4.90
C ILE A 71 1.01 -6.86 6.14
N TYR A 72 -0.24 -6.41 6.01
CA TYR A 72 -1.23 -6.47 7.10
C TYR A 72 -1.50 -7.90 7.54
N ILE A 73 -1.70 -8.81 6.57
CA ILE A 73 -1.93 -10.23 6.83
C ILE A 73 -0.69 -10.83 7.51
N ILE A 74 0.50 -10.61 6.96
CA ILE A 74 1.76 -11.10 7.55
C ILE A 74 1.92 -10.58 8.99
N ALA A 75 1.68 -9.29 9.23
CA ALA A 75 1.83 -8.71 10.56
C ALA A 75 0.91 -9.38 11.58
N VAL A 76 -0.34 -9.70 11.21
CA VAL A 76 -1.27 -10.41 12.11
C VAL A 76 -0.83 -11.86 12.34
N LEU A 77 -0.39 -12.56 11.29
CA LEU A 77 0.03 -13.96 11.40
C LEU A 77 1.30 -14.11 12.25
N VAL A 78 2.27 -13.19 12.11
CA VAL A 78 3.55 -13.27 12.82
C VAL A 78 3.43 -12.75 14.26
N THR A 79 2.68 -11.67 14.50
CA THR A 79 2.58 -11.11 15.86
C THR A 79 1.55 -11.81 16.74
N GLU A 80 0.60 -12.53 16.13
CA GLU A 80 -0.57 -13.15 16.78
C GLU A 80 -1.34 -12.20 17.73
N SER A 81 -1.18 -10.89 17.55
CA SER A 81 -1.68 -9.87 18.45
C SER A 81 -3.05 -9.38 18.03
N LEU A 82 -4.03 -9.51 18.93
CA LEU A 82 -5.39 -9.01 18.69
C LEU A 82 -5.41 -7.49 18.46
N VAL A 83 -4.49 -6.74 19.07
CA VAL A 83 -4.35 -5.29 18.84
C VAL A 83 -3.87 -5.01 17.41
N VAL A 84 -2.86 -5.74 16.94
CA VAL A 84 -2.37 -5.62 15.56
C VAL A 84 -3.47 -5.98 14.56
N ALA A 85 -4.24 -7.03 14.84
CA ALA A 85 -5.37 -7.44 14.01
C ALA A 85 -6.47 -6.37 13.88
N ILE A 86 -6.82 -5.69 14.97
CA ILE A 86 -7.80 -4.60 14.92
C ILE A 86 -7.26 -3.43 14.09
N ILE A 87 -6.01 -3.01 14.32
CA ILE A 87 -5.39 -1.89 13.60
C ILE A 87 -5.34 -2.18 12.10
N THR A 88 -4.83 -3.36 11.71
CA THR A 88 -4.70 -3.74 10.30
C THR A 88 -6.05 -3.92 9.62
N CYS A 89 -7.09 -4.39 10.34
CA CYS A 89 -8.45 -4.47 9.83
C CYS A 89 -9.02 -3.07 9.50
N ILE A 90 -8.83 -2.10 10.41
CA ILE A 90 -9.25 -0.70 10.16
C ILE A 90 -8.51 -0.13 8.95
N LEU A 91 -7.20 -0.33 8.85
CA LEU A 91 -6.39 0.13 7.71
C LEU A 91 -6.81 -0.52 6.40
N PHE A 92 -7.15 -1.81 6.43
CA PHE A 92 -7.70 -2.52 5.27
C PHE A 92 -9.02 -1.90 4.81
N ILE A 93 -9.96 -1.64 5.71
CA ILE A 93 -11.26 -1.04 5.37
C ILE A 93 -11.07 0.36 4.75
N ILE A 94 -10.22 1.19 5.34
CA ILE A 94 -9.92 2.54 4.81
C ILE A 94 -9.29 2.44 3.42
N SER A 95 -8.31 1.55 3.25
CA SER A 95 -7.62 1.34 1.97
C SER A 95 -8.54 0.77 0.89
N LEU A 96 -9.44 -0.14 1.26
CA LEU A 96 -10.44 -0.70 0.37
C LEU A 96 -11.45 0.37 -0.08
N TYR A 97 -11.91 1.20 0.85
CA TYR A 97 -12.80 2.32 0.53
C TYR A 97 -12.14 3.33 -0.42
N ASP A 98 -10.85 3.64 -0.21
CA ASP A 98 -10.07 4.51 -1.11
C ASP A 98 -10.00 3.91 -2.53
N CYS A 99 -9.69 2.60 -2.64
CA CYS A 99 -9.67 1.89 -3.92
C CYS A 99 -11.03 1.84 -4.62
N LEU A 100 -12.13 1.72 -3.87
CA LEU A 100 -13.47 1.60 -4.49
C LEU A 100 -14.03 2.96 -4.93
N PHE A 101 -13.80 4.03 -4.16
CA PHE A 101 -14.56 5.27 -4.30
C PHE A 101 -13.72 6.52 -4.60
N HIS A 102 -12.40 6.46 -4.45
CA HIS A 102 -11.48 7.59 -4.64
C HIS A 102 -10.54 7.44 -5.84
N ASN A 103 -10.66 6.38 -6.65
CA ASN A 103 -9.87 6.18 -7.87
C ASN A 103 -10.22 7.11 -9.06
N ARG A 104 -11.18 8.04 -8.92
CA ARG A 104 -11.47 9.05 -9.95
C ARG A 104 -10.42 10.16 -9.93
N LEU A 105 -10.02 10.65 -11.10
CA LEU A 105 -8.92 11.61 -11.22
C LEU A 105 -9.16 12.88 -10.40
N GLU A 106 -10.40 13.38 -10.40
CA GLU A 106 -10.82 14.55 -9.61
C GLU A 106 -10.66 14.36 -8.10
N LYS A 107 -10.91 13.14 -7.61
CA LYS A 107 -10.80 12.81 -6.19
C LYS A 107 -9.35 12.55 -5.78
N VAL A 108 -8.54 11.94 -6.65
CA VAL A 108 -7.09 11.75 -6.41
C VAL A 108 -6.37 13.10 -6.32
N LYS A 109 -6.75 14.09 -7.13
CA LYS A 109 -6.17 15.45 -7.10
C LYS A 109 -6.41 16.18 -5.78
N THR A 110 -7.55 15.96 -5.14
CA THR A 110 -7.98 16.70 -3.95
C THR A 110 -7.65 15.96 -2.66
N SER A 111 -7.80 14.63 -2.68
CA SER A 111 -7.60 13.77 -1.52
C SER A 111 -6.17 13.80 -0.98
N LYS A 112 -6.07 13.61 0.34
CA LYS A 112 -4.81 13.36 1.08
C LYS A 112 -4.80 11.94 1.68
N ILE A 113 -5.81 11.13 1.40
CA ILE A 113 -5.98 9.78 2.00
C ILE A 113 -4.79 8.89 1.63
N ALA A 114 -4.40 8.85 0.36
CA ALA A 114 -3.25 8.07 -0.09
C ALA A 114 -1.93 8.45 0.60
N LEU A 115 -1.74 9.75 0.90
CA LEU A 115 -0.60 10.26 1.67
C LEU A 115 -0.65 9.78 3.12
N TYR A 116 -1.78 9.95 3.80
CA TYR A 116 -1.93 9.51 5.19
C TYR A 116 -1.75 8.01 5.33
N LEU A 117 -2.33 7.21 4.43
CA LEU A 117 -2.13 5.77 4.39
C LEU A 117 -0.65 5.42 4.16
N ALA A 118 0.05 6.09 3.23
CA ALA A 118 1.47 5.83 3.02
C ALA A 118 2.33 6.15 4.26
N ILE A 119 2.00 7.21 5.02
CA ILE A 119 2.69 7.52 6.29
C ILE A 119 2.44 6.42 7.31
N ILE A 120 1.17 6.05 7.53
CA ILE A 120 0.80 5.02 8.51
C ILE A 120 1.43 3.68 8.15
N ASP A 121 1.41 3.30 6.88
CA ASP A 121 2.03 2.06 6.40
C ASP A 121 3.54 2.08 6.61
N THR A 122 4.20 3.21 6.33
CA THR A 122 5.65 3.33 6.58
C THR A 122 5.96 3.10 8.05
N VAL A 123 5.19 3.69 8.96
CA VAL A 123 5.38 3.51 10.40
C VAL A 123 5.09 2.06 10.82
N LEU A 124 3.99 1.49 10.35
CA LEU A 124 3.61 0.10 10.64
C LEU A 124 4.71 -0.88 10.19
N ILE A 125 5.19 -0.73 8.95
CA ILE A 125 6.23 -1.60 8.39
C ILE A 125 7.54 -1.41 9.14
N ALA A 126 7.94 -0.18 9.48
CA ALA A 126 9.16 0.08 10.23
C ALA A 126 9.11 -0.56 11.62
N VAL A 127 8.00 -0.40 12.35
CA VAL A 127 7.80 -1.04 13.65
C VAL A 127 7.80 -2.57 13.52
N PHE A 128 7.13 -3.10 12.49
CA PHE A 128 7.10 -4.54 12.24
C PHE A 128 8.48 -5.10 11.91
N VAL A 129 9.29 -4.40 11.11
CA VAL A 129 10.69 -4.79 10.85
C VAL A 129 11.49 -4.80 12.14
N CYS A 130 11.38 -3.76 12.97
CA CYS A 130 12.06 -3.73 14.28
C CYS A 130 11.62 -4.91 15.17
N TYR A 131 10.33 -5.26 15.15
CA TYR A 131 9.80 -6.40 15.89
C TYR A 131 10.42 -7.73 15.41
N LEU A 132 10.61 -7.93 14.11
CA LEU A 132 11.23 -9.15 13.56
C LEU A 132 12.71 -9.33 13.96
N PHE A 133 13.37 -8.30 14.46
CA PHE A 133 14.76 -8.37 14.93
C PHE A 133 14.91 -8.61 16.44
N ILE A 134 13.80 -8.65 17.19
CA ILE A 134 13.78 -8.87 18.65
C ILE A 134 13.46 -10.35 18.92
#